data_AF-A0A2V7MDB0-F1
#
_entry.id   AF-A0A2V7MDB0-F1
#
_cell.length_a   1.000
_cell.length_b   1.000
_cell.length_c   1.000
_cell.angle_alpha   90.00
_cell.angle_beta   90.00
_cell.angle_gamma   90.00
#
_symmetry.space_group_name_H-M   'P 1'
#
loop_
_entity.id
_entity.type
_entity.pdbx_description
1 polymer ?
#
loop_
_entity_poly.entity_id
_entity_poly.type
_entity_poly.pdbx_seq_one_letter_code
_entity_poly.pdbx_strand_id
1 'polypeptide(L)'
;MIGVVGLLAASSGAAQDMPNPQAMQMQVQQIMQQRPREAEAAARAFLMLVAPERVNGLDSLREQATAGQTQPIIVVDGVPVSSPPSQDQYWMEVAQLTVQFDMVQKLNRRDSVRAQLVGKMFGLEANARAQQRAYRIASESRRPAIRNQIETLISQHFDLEDQLRALEVADIERRLADVRAESQRRREKRAEFIKFAVDDIVRDAVRPR
;
A
#
# COMPACT_ATOMS: atom_id res chain seq x y z
N MET A 1 -16.94 13.14 -8.56
CA MET A 1 -15.62 12.48 -8.42
C MET A 1 -15.73 11.41 -7.36
N ILE A 2 -15.82 10.14 -7.74
CA ILE A 2 -15.74 9.04 -6.77
C ILE A 2 -14.24 8.81 -6.54
N GLY A 3 -13.75 9.31 -5.41
CA GLY A 3 -12.37 9.21 -4.99
C GLY A 3 -12.03 7.78 -4.61
N VAL A 4 -11.28 7.08 -5.47
CA VAL A 4 -10.55 5.85 -5.13
C VAL A 4 -9.24 6.21 -4.41
N VAL A 5 -9.31 7.21 -3.52
CA VAL A 5 -8.21 7.67 -2.66
C VAL A 5 -8.47 7.27 -1.20
N GLY A 6 -9.65 6.67 -0.91
CA GLY A 6 -10.15 6.50 0.45
C GLY A 6 -10.10 5.10 1.05
N LEU A 7 -9.72 4.05 0.32
CA LEU A 7 -9.80 2.68 0.85
C LEU A 7 -8.46 2.19 1.40
N LEU A 8 -7.82 2.98 2.27
CA LEU A 8 -6.59 2.61 2.99
C LEU A 8 -6.74 2.78 4.50
N ALA A 9 -7.96 2.80 5.03
CA ALA A 9 -8.20 3.00 6.45
C ALA A 9 -9.03 1.85 7.04
N ALA A 10 -8.35 0.82 7.56
CA ALA A 10 -8.59 0.24 8.90
C ALA A 10 -7.95 -1.16 9.04
N SER A 11 -6.63 -1.23 9.19
CA SER A 11 -5.97 -2.38 9.83
C SER A 11 -5.20 -1.89 11.06
N SER A 12 -5.90 -1.94 12.19
CA SER A 12 -5.39 -1.66 13.53
C SER A 12 -4.41 -2.75 13.96
N GLY A 13 -3.12 -2.50 13.78
CA GLY A 13 -2.01 -3.32 14.31
C GLY A 13 -0.63 -2.88 13.82
N ALA A 14 -0.51 -2.46 12.56
CA ALA A 14 0.73 -1.97 11.94
C ALA A 14 0.66 -0.50 11.50
N ALA A 15 -0.34 0.25 11.96
CA ALA A 15 -0.62 1.64 11.55
C ALA A 15 0.44 2.68 12.00
N GLN A 16 1.49 2.26 12.73
CA GLN A 16 2.56 3.17 13.17
C GLN A 16 3.63 3.44 12.11
N ASP A 17 3.68 2.67 11.01
CA ASP A 17 4.85 2.64 10.12
C ASP A 17 4.58 2.90 8.63
N MET A 18 3.32 3.17 8.25
CA MET A 18 2.99 3.71 6.93
C MET A 18 3.03 5.25 6.99
N PRO A 19 3.52 5.93 5.93
CA PRO A 19 3.49 7.38 5.87
C PRO A 19 2.04 7.88 6.06
N ASN A 20 1.87 8.96 6.84
CA ASN A 20 0.57 9.60 7.03
C ASN A 20 -0.11 9.81 5.66
N PRO A 21 -1.37 9.38 5.46
CA PRO A 21 -2.10 9.59 4.21
C PRO A 21 -2.06 11.05 3.71
N GLN A 22 -2.06 12.02 4.63
CA GLN A 22 -1.91 13.44 4.28
C GLN A 22 -0.53 13.77 3.72
N ALA A 23 0.55 13.18 4.27
CA ALA A 23 1.90 13.37 3.76
C ALA A 23 2.07 12.77 2.36
N MET A 24 1.46 11.62 2.10
CA MET A 24 1.43 11.02 0.75
C MET A 24 0.69 11.93 -0.24
N GLN A 25 -0.46 12.48 0.16
CA GLN A 25 -1.21 13.41 -0.69
C GLN A 25 -0.40 14.68 -1.00
N MET A 26 0.31 15.23 -0.01
CA MET A 26 1.20 16.37 -0.23
C MET A 26 2.33 16.04 -1.19
N GLN A 27 2.94 14.86 -1.07
CA GLN A 27 4.02 14.43 -1.97
C GLN A 27 3.51 14.22 -3.40
N VAL A 28 2.32 13.63 -3.56
CA VAL A 28 1.65 13.51 -4.88
C VAL A 28 1.44 14.90 -5.49
N GLN A 29 0.92 15.86 -4.72
CA GLN A 29 0.69 17.22 -5.20
C GLN A 29 2.01 17.91 -5.60
N GLN A 30 3.07 17.75 -4.81
CA GLN A 30 4.39 18.30 -5.13
C GLN A 30 4.94 17.74 -6.45
N ILE A 31 4.86 16.42 -6.65
CA ILE A 31 5.31 15.79 -7.91
C ILE A 31 4.47 16.27 -9.09
N MET A 32 3.15 16.42 -8.91
CA MET A 32 2.27 16.94 -9.96
C MET A 32 2.60 18.39 -10.36
N GLN A 33 3.03 19.21 -9.41
CA GLN A 33 3.43 20.61 -9.64
C GLN A 33 4.83 20.71 -10.27
N GLN A 34 5.80 20.00 -9.70
CA GLN A 34 7.21 20.09 -10.10
C GLN A 34 7.53 19.26 -11.35
N ARG A 35 6.77 18.19 -11.60
CA ARG A 35 6.89 17.31 -12.76
C ARG A 35 8.33 16.81 -13.02
N PRO A 36 9.03 16.30 -11.98
CA PRO A 36 10.43 15.94 -12.11
C PRO A 36 10.60 14.70 -13.00
N ARG A 37 11.67 14.67 -13.81
CA ARG A 37 11.99 13.53 -14.69
C ARG A 37 12.25 12.24 -13.91
N GLU A 38 12.83 12.36 -12.72
CA GLU A 38 13.11 11.23 -11.82
C GLU A 38 11.83 10.52 -11.39
N ALA A 39 10.72 11.25 -11.20
CA ALA A 39 9.43 10.64 -10.86
C ALA A 39 8.87 9.81 -12.02
N GLU A 40 9.01 10.26 -13.27
CA GLU A 40 8.60 9.45 -14.42
C GLU A 40 9.41 8.14 -14.51
N ALA A 41 10.73 8.23 -14.32
CA ALA A 41 11.59 7.04 -14.31
C ALA A 41 11.22 6.08 -13.17
N ALA A 42 10.97 6.61 -11.97
CA ALA A 42 10.54 5.84 -10.80
C ALA A 42 9.18 5.16 -11.03
N ALA A 43 8.20 5.87 -11.57
CA ALA A 43 6.89 5.33 -11.90
C ALA A 43 6.97 4.19 -12.92
N ARG A 44 7.77 4.35 -13.98
CA ARG A 44 8.03 3.30 -14.97
C ARG A 44 8.70 2.08 -14.36
N ALA A 45 9.76 2.29 -13.58
CA ALA A 45 10.46 1.20 -12.90
C ALA A 45 9.53 0.43 -11.97
N PHE A 46 8.64 1.13 -11.27
CA PHE A 46 7.65 0.49 -10.42
C PHE A 46 6.67 -0.36 -11.21
N LEU A 47 6.09 0.17 -12.30
CA LEU A 47 5.18 -0.60 -13.15
C LEU A 47 5.86 -1.85 -13.73
N MET A 48 7.12 -1.77 -14.14
CA MET A 48 7.86 -2.95 -14.62
C MET A 48 7.94 -4.07 -13.56
N LEU A 49 7.91 -3.72 -12.27
CA LEU A 49 7.95 -4.67 -11.18
C LEU A 49 6.58 -5.24 -10.83
N VAL A 50 5.53 -4.40 -10.82
CA VAL A 50 4.23 -4.78 -10.25
C VAL A 50 3.11 -5.02 -11.26
N ALA A 51 3.22 -4.43 -12.46
CA ALA A 51 2.21 -4.51 -13.51
C ALA A 51 2.84 -4.16 -14.88
N PRO A 52 3.74 -5.01 -15.43
CA PRO A 52 4.54 -4.67 -16.60
C PRO A 52 3.72 -4.38 -17.85
N GLU A 53 2.56 -5.01 -18.00
CA GLU A 53 1.59 -4.73 -19.07
C GLU A 53 1.04 -3.31 -19.05
N ARG A 54 1.15 -2.61 -17.91
CA ARG A 54 0.65 -1.24 -17.71
C ARG A 54 1.64 -0.17 -18.13
N VAL A 55 2.91 -0.50 -18.42
CA VAL A 55 3.93 0.47 -18.88
C VAL A 55 3.44 1.16 -20.15
N ASN A 56 2.92 0.39 -21.12
CA ASN A 56 2.35 0.93 -22.37
C ASN A 56 1.16 1.88 -22.10
N GLY A 57 0.37 1.59 -21.05
CA GLY A 57 -0.73 2.46 -20.64
C GLY A 57 -0.26 3.81 -20.10
N LEU A 58 0.88 3.85 -19.40
CA LEU A 58 1.50 5.10 -18.95
C LEU A 58 2.06 5.90 -20.13
N ASP A 59 2.66 5.22 -21.12
CA ASP A 59 3.12 5.84 -22.37
C ASP A 59 1.98 6.46 -23.17
N SER A 60 0.84 5.76 -23.31
CA SER A 60 -0.35 6.31 -23.96
C SER A 60 -0.90 7.55 -23.25
N LEU A 61 -0.86 7.61 -21.91
CA LEU A 61 -1.25 8.81 -21.17
C LEU A 61 -0.29 9.97 -21.43
N ARG A 62 1.01 9.69 -21.55
CA ARG A 62 2.02 10.69 -21.89
C ARG A 62 1.79 11.26 -23.29
N GLU A 63 1.52 10.41 -24.27
CA GLU A 63 1.21 10.83 -25.64
C GLU A 63 -0.06 11.70 -25.69
N GLN A 64 -1.11 11.30 -24.97
CA GLN A 64 -2.33 12.11 -24.85
C GLN A 64 -2.08 13.46 -24.16
N ALA A 65 -1.21 13.50 -23.15
CA ALA A 65 -0.80 14.72 -22.49
C ALA A 65 -0.09 15.69 -23.44
N THR A 66 0.82 15.18 -24.28
CA THR A 66 1.53 15.98 -25.29
C THR A 66 0.61 16.42 -26.42
N ALA A 67 -0.26 15.54 -26.92
CA ALA A 67 -1.22 15.86 -27.99
C ALA A 67 -2.27 16.90 -27.54
N GLY A 68 -2.67 16.87 -26.27
CA GLY A 68 -3.58 17.85 -25.67
C GLY A 68 -3.00 19.26 -25.57
N GLN A 69 -1.66 19.42 -25.60
CA GLN A 69 -1.01 20.73 -25.69
C GLN A 69 -1.07 21.34 -27.10
N THR A 70 -1.38 20.54 -28.13
CA THR A 70 -1.36 20.94 -29.54
C THR A 70 -2.76 21.14 -30.13
N GLN A 71 -3.84 20.83 -29.39
CA GLN A 71 -5.21 21.00 -29.88
C GLN A 71 -5.84 22.30 -29.36
N PRO A 72 -6.52 23.08 -30.23
CA PRO A 72 -7.25 24.27 -29.81
C PRO A 72 -8.40 23.90 -28.87
N ILE A 73 -8.68 24.76 -27.88
CA ILE A 73 -9.81 24.58 -26.96
C ILE A 73 -11.10 24.56 -27.77
N ILE A 74 -11.79 23.42 -27.80
CA ILE A 74 -13.09 23.29 -28.48
C ILE A 74 -14.15 23.87 -27.55
N VAL A 75 -14.72 25.00 -27.96
CA VAL A 75 -15.88 25.63 -27.32
C VAL A 75 -17.13 25.13 -28.03
N VAL A 76 -18.00 24.41 -27.31
CA VAL A 76 -19.33 24.01 -27.79
C VAL A 76 -20.35 24.85 -27.05
N ASP A 77 -21.19 25.59 -27.78
CA ASP A 77 -22.25 26.46 -27.23
C ASP A 77 -21.76 27.46 -26.16
N GLY A 78 -20.56 28.04 -26.35
CA GLY A 78 -19.98 29.02 -25.43
C GLY A 78 -19.38 28.42 -24.15
N VAL A 79 -19.43 27.10 -23.98
CA VAL A 79 -18.84 26.38 -22.85
C VAL A 79 -17.55 25.68 -23.32
N PRO A 80 -16.40 25.95 -22.69
CA PRO A 80 -15.20 25.15 -22.91
C PRO A 80 -15.49 23.70 -22.52
N VAL A 81 -15.43 22.77 -23.47
CA VAL A 81 -15.57 21.34 -23.17
C VAL A 81 -14.22 20.83 -22.68
N SER A 82 -13.90 21.10 -21.42
CA SER A 82 -12.66 20.62 -20.80
C SER A 82 -12.87 19.22 -20.23
N SER A 83 -12.41 18.20 -20.95
CA SER A 83 -11.92 17.00 -20.26
C SER A 83 -10.82 17.43 -19.29
N PRO A 84 -10.66 16.82 -18.09
CA PRO A 84 -9.52 17.15 -17.23
C PRO A 84 -8.27 17.00 -18.11
N PRO A 85 -7.44 18.05 -18.22
CA PRO A 85 -6.41 18.10 -19.25
C PRO A 85 -5.62 16.80 -19.17
N SER A 86 -5.49 16.10 -20.30
CA SER A 86 -4.81 14.81 -20.39
C SER A 86 -3.44 14.83 -19.70
N GLN A 87 -2.81 16.01 -19.66
CA GLN A 87 -1.61 16.32 -18.90
C GLN A 87 -1.71 16.09 -17.39
N ASP A 88 -2.80 16.49 -16.74
CA ASP A 88 -2.97 16.29 -15.29
C ASP A 88 -3.24 14.83 -14.97
N GLN A 89 -3.92 14.10 -15.86
CA GLN A 89 -4.15 12.66 -15.68
C GLN A 89 -2.85 11.87 -15.73
N TYR A 90 -1.96 12.20 -16.67
CA TYR A 90 -0.65 11.60 -16.78
C TYR A 90 0.20 11.86 -15.53
N TRP A 91 0.35 13.12 -15.13
CA TRP A 91 1.19 13.49 -13.98
C TRP A 91 0.61 13.02 -12.64
N MET A 92 -0.70 12.90 -12.53
CA MET A 92 -1.34 12.27 -11.37
C MET A 92 -0.97 10.79 -11.25
N GLU A 93 -0.98 10.04 -12.36
CA GLU A 93 -0.59 8.62 -12.35
C GLU A 93 0.91 8.48 -12.03
N VAL A 94 1.78 9.28 -12.65
CA VAL A 94 3.22 9.32 -12.33
C VAL A 94 3.45 9.59 -10.85
N ALA A 95 2.79 10.61 -10.29
CA ALA A 95 2.94 10.98 -8.90
C ALA A 95 2.50 9.85 -7.94
N GLN A 96 1.34 9.24 -8.19
CA GLN A 96 0.85 8.11 -7.39
C GLN A 96 1.82 6.93 -7.42
N LEU A 97 2.25 6.52 -8.62
CA LEU A 97 3.17 5.38 -8.80
C LEU A 97 4.53 5.65 -8.14
N THR A 98 5.03 6.89 -8.21
CA THR A 98 6.30 7.28 -7.57
C THR A 98 6.24 7.16 -6.06
N VAL A 99 5.17 7.68 -5.44
CA VAL A 99 4.97 7.60 -3.99
C VAL A 99 4.78 6.16 -3.54
N GLN A 100 4.00 5.38 -4.30
CA GLN A 100 3.81 3.95 -4.03
C GLN A 100 5.14 3.18 -4.13
N PHE A 101 5.99 3.51 -5.09
CA PHE A 101 7.30 2.88 -5.23
C PHE A 101 8.23 3.15 -4.05
N ASP A 102 8.35 4.42 -3.63
CA ASP A 102 9.14 4.80 -2.46
C ASP A 102 8.66 4.08 -1.19
N MET A 103 7.34 3.96 -1.02
CA MET A 103 6.76 3.22 0.11
C MET A 103 7.11 1.74 0.07
N VAL A 104 6.99 1.08 -1.09
CA VAL A 104 7.37 -0.34 -1.24
C VAL A 104 8.87 -0.52 -1.00
N GLN A 105 9.73 0.38 -1.49
CA GLN A 105 11.17 0.31 -1.24
C GLN A 105 11.52 0.43 0.25
N LYS A 106 10.90 1.39 0.96
CA LYS A 106 11.07 1.57 2.41
C LYS A 106 10.58 0.35 3.17
N LEU A 107 9.46 -0.23 2.77
CA LEU A 107 8.92 -1.44 3.39
C LEU A 107 9.83 -2.65 3.12
N ASN A 108 10.33 -2.81 1.90
CA ASN A 108 11.17 -3.94 1.49
C ASN A 108 12.48 -4.04 2.28
N ARG A 109 13.02 -2.91 2.75
CA ARG A 109 14.20 -2.88 3.64
C ARG A 109 13.95 -3.51 5.01
N ARG A 110 12.68 -3.60 5.44
CA ARG A 110 12.27 -4.06 6.77
C ARG A 110 11.57 -5.42 6.71
N ASP A 111 10.66 -5.56 5.75
CA ASP A 111 9.78 -6.72 5.57
C ASP A 111 9.53 -6.91 4.07
N SER A 112 10.38 -7.73 3.44
CA SER A 112 10.33 -7.97 2.00
C SER A 112 9.10 -8.76 1.57
N VAL A 113 8.59 -9.65 2.43
CA VAL A 113 7.38 -10.45 2.14
C VAL A 113 6.17 -9.53 2.11
N ARG A 114 6.00 -8.67 3.12
CA ARG A 114 4.93 -7.68 3.15
C ARG A 114 5.06 -6.67 2.01
N ALA A 115 6.29 -6.24 1.68
CA ALA A 115 6.54 -5.34 0.57
C ALA A 115 6.11 -5.93 -0.78
N GLN A 116 6.34 -7.22 -1.01
CA GLN A 116 5.89 -7.90 -2.23
C GLN A 116 4.36 -7.92 -2.34
N LEU A 117 3.65 -8.21 -1.25
CA LEU A 117 2.18 -8.22 -1.24
C LEU A 117 1.61 -6.81 -1.49
N VAL A 118 2.14 -5.81 -0.78
CA VAL A 118 1.75 -4.39 -0.97
C VAL A 118 2.06 -3.92 -2.40
N GLY A 119 3.22 -4.29 -2.96
CA GLY A 119 3.56 -3.99 -4.35
C GLY A 119 2.54 -4.56 -5.35
N LYS A 120 2.13 -5.82 -5.18
CA LYS A 120 1.08 -6.43 -6.00
C LYS A 120 -0.26 -5.70 -5.88
N MET A 121 -0.64 -5.30 -4.66
CA MET A 121 -1.86 -4.52 -4.45
C MET A 121 -1.85 -3.21 -5.25
N PHE A 122 -0.73 -2.48 -5.25
CA PHE A 122 -0.59 -1.27 -6.07
C PHE A 122 -0.62 -1.53 -7.56
N GLY A 123 -0.07 -2.66 -8.02
CA GLY A 123 -0.23 -3.11 -9.41
C GLY A 123 -1.71 -3.30 -9.79
N LEU A 124 -2.49 -3.96 -8.93
CA LEU A 124 -3.93 -4.15 -9.13
C LEU A 124 -4.68 -2.82 -9.14
N GLU A 125 -4.36 -1.90 -8.22
CA GLU A 125 -4.96 -0.56 -8.18
C GLU A 125 -4.66 0.25 -9.44
N ALA A 126 -3.41 0.22 -9.93
CA ALA A 126 -3.03 0.91 -11.16
C ALA A 126 -3.81 0.35 -12.37
N ASN A 127 -4.02 -0.96 -12.41
CA ASN A 127 -4.87 -1.57 -13.44
C ASN A 127 -6.34 -1.16 -13.28
N ALA A 128 -6.88 -1.15 -12.06
CA ALA A 128 -8.25 -0.74 -11.78
C ALA A 128 -8.52 0.73 -12.18
N ARG A 129 -7.59 1.65 -11.87
CA ARG A 129 -7.68 3.06 -12.30
C ARG A 129 -7.71 3.18 -13.83
N ALA A 130 -6.94 2.35 -14.53
CA ALA A 130 -6.97 2.36 -15.98
C ALA A 130 -8.25 1.78 -16.57
N GLN A 131 -8.79 0.71 -16.00
CA GLN A 131 -10.10 0.19 -16.39
C GLN A 131 -11.20 1.21 -16.12
N GLN A 132 -11.11 1.95 -15.02
CA GLN A 132 -12.02 3.05 -14.72
C GLN A 132 -11.95 4.16 -15.80
N ARG A 133 -10.75 4.51 -16.29
CA ARG A 133 -10.60 5.44 -17.41
C ARG A 133 -11.20 4.89 -18.70
N ALA A 134 -10.92 3.63 -19.03
CA ALA A 134 -11.49 2.96 -20.20
C ALA A 134 -13.02 2.92 -20.15
N TYR A 135 -13.61 2.65 -18.97
CA TYR A 135 -15.05 2.63 -18.75
C TYR A 135 -15.72 3.97 -19.10
N ARG A 136 -15.10 5.10 -18.76
CA ARG A 136 -15.66 6.45 -19.00
C ARG A 136 -15.89 6.74 -20.49
N ILE A 137 -15.05 6.19 -21.36
CA ILE A 137 -15.10 6.41 -22.81
C ILE A 137 -15.65 5.20 -23.59
N ALA A 138 -16.00 4.12 -22.90
CA ALA A 138 -16.49 2.90 -23.52
C ALA A 138 -17.94 3.03 -24.00
N SER A 139 -18.24 2.38 -25.13
CA SER A 139 -19.60 2.16 -25.61
C SER A 139 -20.40 1.33 -24.61
N GLU A 140 -21.72 1.50 -24.62
CA GLU A 140 -22.63 0.82 -23.68
C GLU A 140 -22.51 -0.71 -23.75
N SER A 141 -22.32 -1.26 -24.95
CA SER A 141 -22.05 -2.68 -25.19
C SER A 141 -20.76 -3.21 -24.55
N ARG A 142 -19.75 -2.36 -24.31
CA ARG A 142 -18.46 -2.76 -23.73
C ARG A 142 -18.39 -2.56 -22.21
N ARG A 143 -19.25 -1.72 -21.64
CA ARG A 143 -19.27 -1.41 -20.21
C ARG A 143 -19.41 -2.64 -19.29
N PRO A 144 -20.27 -3.64 -19.58
CA PRO A 144 -20.38 -4.84 -18.75
C PRO A 144 -19.06 -5.62 -18.64
N ALA A 145 -18.33 -5.76 -19.75
CA ALA A 145 -17.05 -6.46 -19.76
C ALA A 145 -15.99 -5.74 -18.90
N ILE A 146 -15.90 -4.42 -19.01
CA ILE A 146 -14.97 -3.61 -18.20
C ILE A 146 -15.37 -3.66 -16.72
N ARG A 147 -16.68 -3.63 -16.41
CA ARG A 147 -17.17 -3.80 -15.03
C ARG A 147 -16.70 -5.12 -14.42
N ASN A 148 -16.82 -6.22 -15.15
CA ASN A 148 -16.37 -7.54 -14.67
C ASN A 148 -14.85 -7.60 -14.44
N GLN A 149 -14.07 -6.92 -15.29
CA GLN A 149 -12.62 -6.78 -15.07
C GLN A 149 -12.30 -6.00 -13.80
N ILE A 150 -13.00 -4.88 -13.55
CA ILE A 150 -12.84 -4.11 -12.30
C ILE A 150 -13.22 -4.96 -11.09
N GLU A 151 -14.31 -5.71 -11.15
CA GLU A 151 -14.76 -6.59 -10.08
C GLU A 151 -13.69 -7.64 -9.75
N THR A 152 -13.10 -8.28 -10.77
CA THR A 152 -12.02 -9.25 -10.59
C THR A 152 -10.78 -8.63 -9.92
N LEU A 153 -10.38 -7.43 -10.35
CA LEU A 153 -9.24 -6.72 -9.77
C LEU A 153 -9.47 -6.37 -8.30
N ILE A 154 -10.69 -5.96 -7.94
CA ILE A 154 -11.07 -5.65 -6.56
C ILE A 154 -11.07 -6.93 -5.70
N SER A 155 -11.61 -8.05 -6.19
CA SER A 155 -11.56 -9.32 -5.45
C SER A 155 -10.12 -9.75 -5.16
N GLN A 156 -9.25 -9.72 -6.17
CA GLN A 156 -7.83 -10.05 -6.00
C GLN A 156 -7.12 -9.11 -5.02
N HIS A 157 -7.53 -7.84 -4.96
CA HIS A 157 -6.99 -6.88 -4.01
C HIS A 157 -7.35 -7.28 -2.57
N PHE A 158 -8.60 -7.63 -2.30
CA PHE A 158 -9.04 -8.11 -0.99
C PHE A 158 -8.38 -9.44 -0.59
N ASP A 159 -8.16 -10.35 -1.54
CA ASP A 159 -7.41 -11.59 -1.26
C ASP A 159 -5.97 -11.32 -0.79
N LEU A 160 -5.34 -10.24 -1.26
CA LEU A 160 -4.02 -9.80 -0.80
C LEU A 160 -4.09 -9.10 0.56
N GLU A 161 -5.14 -8.33 0.83
CA GLU A 161 -5.38 -7.77 2.16
C GLU A 161 -5.52 -8.85 3.23
N ASP A 162 -6.26 -9.92 2.92
CA ASP A 162 -6.43 -11.06 3.83
C ASP A 162 -5.10 -11.78 4.08
N GLN A 163 -4.24 -11.91 3.05
CA GLN A 163 -2.88 -12.44 3.22
C GLN A 163 -2.01 -11.55 4.11
N LEU A 164 -2.07 -10.23 3.94
CA LEU A 164 -1.36 -9.29 4.81
C LEU A 164 -1.84 -9.42 6.26
N ARG A 165 -3.15 -9.52 6.46
CA ARG A 165 -3.75 -9.70 7.78
C ARG A 165 -3.32 -11.02 8.42
N ALA A 166 -3.24 -12.10 7.65
CA ALA A 166 -2.75 -13.40 8.14
C ALA A 166 -1.29 -13.32 8.61
N LEU A 167 -0.42 -12.58 7.90
CA LEU A 167 0.96 -12.34 8.34
C LEU A 167 1.03 -11.57 9.66
N GLU A 168 0.16 -10.59 9.85
CA GLU A 168 0.09 -9.82 11.10
C GLU A 168 -0.38 -10.68 12.28
N VAL A 169 -1.40 -11.51 12.06
CA VAL A 169 -1.87 -12.47 13.06
C VAL A 169 -0.73 -13.41 13.46
N ALA A 170 -0.03 -13.99 12.49
CA ALA A 170 1.08 -14.90 12.76
C ALA A 170 2.23 -14.25 13.56
N ASP A 171 2.54 -12.97 13.30
CA ASP A 171 3.56 -12.23 14.06
C ASP A 171 3.10 -11.96 15.51
N ILE A 172 1.84 -11.57 15.70
CA ILE A 172 1.25 -11.37 17.03
C ILE A 172 1.25 -12.69 17.83
N GLU A 173 0.86 -13.80 17.19
CA GLU A 173 0.85 -15.12 17.82
C GLU A 173 2.25 -15.54 18.26
N ARG A 174 3.28 -15.30 17.44
CA ARG A 174 4.68 -15.55 17.81
C ARG A 174 5.09 -14.73 19.03
N ARG A 175 4.85 -13.41 19.03
CA ARG A 175 5.19 -12.53 20.16
C ARG A 175 4.47 -12.96 21.45
N LEU A 176 3.21 -13.39 21.33
CA LEU A 176 2.44 -13.89 22.45
C LEU A 176 3.03 -15.20 23.01
N ALA A 177 3.48 -16.11 22.14
CA ALA A 177 4.16 -17.33 22.55
C ALA A 177 5.46 -17.02 23.30
N ASP A 178 6.27 -16.06 22.83
CA ASP A 178 7.50 -15.64 23.49
C ASP A 178 7.24 -15.08 24.89
N VAL A 179 6.24 -14.21 25.03
CA VAL A 179 5.83 -13.64 26.33
C VAL A 179 5.34 -14.74 27.29
N ARG A 180 4.59 -15.73 26.79
CA ARG A 180 4.15 -16.87 27.60
C ARG A 180 5.32 -17.71 28.06
N ALA A 181 6.26 -18.02 27.17
CA ALA A 181 7.46 -18.79 27.50
C ALA A 181 8.32 -18.06 28.55
N GLU A 182 8.56 -16.77 28.37
CA GLU A 182 9.29 -15.95 29.35
C GLU A 182 8.58 -15.88 30.70
N SER A 183 7.25 -15.70 30.71
CA SER A 183 6.47 -15.69 31.94
C SER A 183 6.58 -17.02 32.70
N GLN A 184 6.58 -18.14 31.97
CA GLN A 184 6.75 -19.47 32.56
C GLN A 184 8.14 -19.65 33.16
N ARG A 185 9.21 -19.29 32.44
CA ARG A 185 10.58 -19.32 32.96
C ARG A 185 10.74 -18.49 34.23
N ARG A 186 10.11 -17.31 34.31
CA ARG A 186 10.12 -16.47 35.51
C ARG A 186 9.40 -17.14 36.69
N ARG A 187 8.30 -17.85 36.45
CA ARG A 187 7.59 -18.60 37.51
C ARG A 187 8.44 -19.74 38.05
N GLU A 188 9.09 -20.50 37.17
CA GLU A 188 9.99 -21.60 37.56
C GLU A 188 11.18 -21.08 38.37
N LYS A 189 11.87 -20.04 37.88
CA LYS A 189 12.97 -19.40 38.62
C LYS A 189 12.54 -18.85 39.97
N ARG A 190 11.34 -18.27 40.05
CA ARG A 190 10.78 -17.80 41.33
C ARG A 190 10.51 -18.96 42.28
N ALA A 191 9.97 -20.07 41.79
CA ALA A 191 9.71 -21.25 42.61
C ALA A 191 11.02 -21.85 43.17
N GLU A 192 12.07 -21.94 42.35
CA GLU A 192 13.41 -22.37 42.78
C GLU A 192 13.99 -21.44 43.86
N PHE A 193 13.90 -20.12 43.65
CA PHE A 193 14.35 -19.13 44.62
C PHE A 193 13.60 -19.24 45.96
N ILE A 194 12.28 -19.41 45.92
CA ILE A 194 11.47 -19.59 47.13
C ILE A 194 11.91 -20.84 47.88
N LYS A 195 12.11 -21.97 47.17
CA LYS A 195 12.58 -23.21 47.79
C LYS A 195 13.93 -23.01 48.48
N PHE A 196 14.90 -22.42 47.78
CA PHE A 196 16.21 -22.11 48.35
C PHE A 196 16.10 -21.23 49.61
N ALA A 197 15.31 -20.16 49.56
CA ALA A 197 15.13 -19.26 50.69
C ALA A 197 14.49 -19.96 51.91
N VAL A 198 13.49 -20.82 51.67
CA VAL A 198 12.86 -21.62 52.74
C VAL A 198 13.86 -22.62 53.34
N ASP A 199 14.61 -23.34 52.51
CA ASP A 199 15.61 -24.31 52.96
C ASP A 199 16.70 -23.65 53.84
N ASP A 200 17.12 -22.42 53.48
CA ASP A 200 18.09 -21.64 54.24
C ASP A 200 17.53 -21.19 55.61
N ILE A 201 16.30 -20.65 55.64
CA ILE A 201 15.61 -20.25 56.88
C ILE A 201 15.47 -21.44 57.84
N VAL A 202 15.04 -22.61 57.32
CA VAL A 202 14.88 -23.82 58.15
C VAL A 202 16.21 -24.30 58.70
N ARG A 203 17.27 -24.29 57.87
CA ARG A 203 18.62 -24.69 58.30
C ARG A 203 19.16 -23.79 59.41
N ASP A 204 18.95 -22.48 59.30
CA ASP A 204 19.38 -21.53 60.32
C ASP A 204 18.61 -21.72 61.64
N ALA A 205 17.30 -21.98 61.58
CA ALA A 205 16.46 -22.18 62.75
C ALA A 205 16.84 -23.40 63.62
N VAL A 206 17.47 -24.43 63.04
CA VAL A 206 17.86 -25.67 63.75
C VAL A 206 19.32 -25.63 64.23
N ARG A 207 20.06 -24.55 63.94
CA ARG A 207 21.48 -24.43 64.30
C ARG A 207 21.66 -24.28 65.82
N PRO A 208 22.52 -25.10 66.48
CA PRO A 208 22.81 -24.94 67.90
C PRO A 208 23.45 -23.59 68.19
N ARG A 209 23.07 -22.94 69.29
CA ARG A 209 23.66 -21.69 69.78
C ARG A 209 24.98 -21.93 70.51
#